data_AF-A0A3R7Q0A3-F1
#
_entry.id   AF-A0A3R7Q0A3-F1
#
_cell.length_a   1.000
_cell.length_b   1.000
_cell.length_c   1.000
_cell.angle_alpha   90.00
_cell.angle_beta   90.00
_cell.angle_gamma   90.00
#
_symmetry.space_group_name_H-M   'P 1'
#
loop_
_entity.id
_entity.type
_entity.pdbx_description
1 polymer ?
#
loop_
_entity_poly.entity_id
_entity_poly.type
_entity_poly.pdbx_seq_one_letter_code
_entity_poly.pdbx_strand_id
1 'polypeptide(L)'
;MYIQTAGVTVEQLDFPPLVLGEGPYWIESLQALMLADVYSNILRRRFFPSGRHQVLHLDSTGDPLDVITAAIPVEGERNIYVGVEGNHITLLHWATYDPDDHNATSRVIHTTEDYAFNDAKCDPRGRLWAGTVAPLDENVQVTEVNTSGLYRMDSNLKVS
;
A
#
# COMPACT_ATOMS: atom_id res chain seq x y z
N MET A 1 2.61 -13.19 -23.66
CA MET A 1 3.03 -12.54 -24.93
C MET A 1 4.30 -11.78 -24.63
N TYR A 2 5.42 -12.15 -25.24
CA TYR A 2 6.73 -11.56 -24.93
C TYR A 2 6.99 -10.38 -25.87
N ILE A 3 7.24 -9.20 -25.31
CA ILE A 3 7.79 -8.07 -26.06
C ILE A 3 9.29 -8.06 -25.78
N GLN A 4 10.11 -8.32 -26.79
CA GLN A 4 11.56 -8.19 -26.68
C GLN A 4 11.98 -6.78 -27.09
N THR A 5 12.30 -5.93 -26.12
CA THR A 5 13.10 -4.73 -26.35
C THR A 5 14.37 -4.85 -25.49
N ALA A 6 15.53 -4.79 -26.15
CA ALA A 6 16.87 -4.78 -25.51
C ALA A 6 17.26 -5.98 -24.61
N GLY A 7 16.84 -7.22 -24.95
CA GLY A 7 17.26 -8.42 -24.19
C GLY A 7 16.61 -8.57 -22.81
N VAL A 8 15.61 -7.74 -22.52
CA VAL A 8 14.74 -7.88 -21.35
C VAL A 8 13.53 -8.72 -21.73
N THR A 9 13.20 -9.71 -20.91
CA THR A 9 11.94 -10.43 -21.00
C THR A 9 10.95 -9.77 -20.04
N VAL A 10 9.86 -9.22 -20.58
CA VAL A 10 8.71 -8.80 -19.77
C VAL A 10 7.79 -10.00 -19.63
N GLU A 11 7.58 -10.43 -18.39
CA GLU A 11 6.70 -11.55 -18.05
C GLU A 11 5.50 -11.03 -17.26
N GLN A 12 4.32 -11.48 -17.66
CA GLN A 12 3.13 -11.29 -16.82
C GLN A 12 3.22 -12.30 -15.68
N LEU A 13 3.24 -11.80 -14.45
CA LEU A 13 3.20 -12.67 -13.28
C LEU A 13 1.85 -13.39 -13.20
N ASP A 14 1.88 -14.63 -12.73
CA ASP A 14 0.68 -15.36 -12.29
C ASP A 14 0.18 -14.74 -10.98
N PHE A 15 -0.61 -13.68 -11.15
CA PHE A 15 -1.18 -12.82 -10.12
C PHE A 15 -2.64 -12.55 -10.50
N PRO A 16 -3.60 -12.63 -9.56
CA PRO A 16 -4.99 -12.30 -9.85
C PRO A 16 -5.13 -10.88 -10.42
N PRO A 17 -6.11 -10.64 -11.33
CA PRO A 17 -6.41 -9.29 -11.79
C PRO A 17 -6.67 -8.33 -10.63
N LEU A 18 -6.22 -7.10 -10.81
CA LEU A 18 -6.36 -6.02 -9.84
C LEU A 18 -7.25 -4.94 -10.45
N VAL A 19 -8.04 -4.27 -9.63
CA VAL A 19 -8.81 -3.11 -10.10
C VAL A 19 -7.85 -1.93 -10.28
N LEU A 20 -7.00 -1.67 -9.27
CA LEU A 20 -5.89 -0.74 -9.36
C LEU A 20 -4.74 -1.24 -8.48
N GLY A 21 -3.74 -1.86 -9.11
CA GLY A 21 -2.55 -2.35 -8.41
C GLY A 21 -1.53 -1.24 -8.16
N GLU A 22 -1.21 -0.97 -6.90
CA GLU A 22 -0.31 0.13 -6.48
C GLU A 22 0.61 -0.27 -5.33
N GLY A 23 1.60 0.59 -5.06
CA GLY A 23 2.48 0.48 -3.89
C GLY A 23 3.24 -0.86 -3.77
N PRO A 24 3.84 -1.42 -4.84
CA PRO A 24 4.53 -2.69 -4.75
C PRO A 24 5.76 -2.60 -3.81
N TYR A 25 5.86 -3.57 -2.92
CA TYR A 25 6.95 -3.72 -1.95
C TYR A 25 7.51 -5.14 -1.96
N TRP A 26 8.82 -5.26 -2.13
CA TRP A 26 9.52 -6.54 -2.04
C TRP A 26 9.99 -6.81 -0.60
N ILE A 27 9.45 -7.87 0.01
CA ILE A 27 9.80 -8.30 1.36
C ILE A 27 10.89 -9.38 1.27
N GLU A 28 12.14 -8.96 1.32
CA GLU A 28 13.32 -9.83 1.12
C GLU A 28 13.32 -11.06 2.04
N SER A 29 13.00 -10.89 3.33
CA SER A 29 13.00 -11.99 4.31
C SER A 29 11.95 -13.07 4.03
N LEU A 30 10.91 -12.73 3.26
CA LEU A 30 9.84 -13.63 2.87
C LEU A 30 9.95 -14.09 1.41
N GLN A 31 10.84 -13.49 0.63
CA GLN A 31 10.88 -13.61 -0.84
C GLN A 31 9.47 -13.43 -1.43
N ALA A 32 8.82 -12.34 -1.02
CA ALA A 32 7.43 -12.09 -1.34
C ALA A 32 7.23 -10.67 -1.89
N LEU A 33 6.38 -10.57 -2.91
CA LEU A 33 5.86 -9.29 -3.39
C LEU A 33 4.55 -8.99 -2.68
N MET A 34 4.48 -7.82 -2.04
CA MET A 34 3.26 -7.26 -1.48
C MET A 34 2.85 -6.03 -2.29
N LEU A 35 1.54 -5.80 -2.47
CA LEU A 35 1.01 -4.59 -3.10
C LEU A 35 -0.45 -4.36 -2.67
N ALA A 36 -0.94 -3.15 -2.90
CA ALA A 36 -2.35 -2.80 -2.71
C ALA A 36 -3.17 -3.05 -3.98
N ASP A 37 -4.42 -3.45 -3.80
CA ASP A 37 -5.46 -3.29 -4.82
C ASP A 37 -6.43 -2.24 -4.32
N VAL A 38 -6.21 -0.99 -4.75
CA VAL A 38 -6.72 0.22 -4.10
C VAL A 38 -8.24 0.21 -4.03
N TYR A 39 -8.91 0.07 -5.17
CA TYR A 39 -10.38 0.10 -5.22
C TYR A 39 -11.06 -1.17 -4.69
N SER A 40 -10.28 -2.20 -4.38
CA SER A 40 -10.75 -3.40 -3.67
C SER A 40 -10.53 -3.30 -2.15
N ASN A 41 -9.89 -2.23 -1.67
CA ASN A 41 -9.43 -2.02 -0.29
C ASN A 41 -8.73 -3.25 0.33
N ILE A 42 -7.81 -3.88 -0.42
CA ILE A 42 -7.08 -5.07 0.03
C ILE A 42 -5.57 -4.92 -0.16
N LEU A 43 -4.81 -5.64 0.67
CA LEU A 43 -3.42 -5.96 0.41
C LEU A 43 -3.31 -7.38 -0.12
N ARG A 44 -2.41 -7.59 -1.07
CA ARG A 44 -2.06 -8.92 -1.60
C ARG A 44 -0.59 -9.20 -1.39
N ARG A 45 -0.25 -10.44 -1.05
CA ARG A 45 1.12 -10.92 -0.85
C ARG A 45 1.32 -12.25 -1.55
N ARG A 46 2.23 -12.30 -2.52
CA ARG A 46 2.63 -13.51 -3.26
C ARG A 46 4.02 -13.96 -2.82
N PHE A 47 4.09 -15.18 -2.27
CA PHE A 47 5.35 -15.81 -1.90
C PHE A 47 5.93 -16.55 -3.10
N PHE A 48 7.12 -16.16 -3.55
CA PHE A 48 7.74 -16.76 -4.75
C PHE A 48 8.24 -18.19 -4.53
N PRO A 49 8.80 -18.57 -3.36
CA PRO A 49 9.27 -19.94 -3.15
C PRO A 49 8.17 -21.01 -3.21
N SER A 50 6.95 -20.67 -2.78
CA SER A 50 5.84 -21.64 -2.67
C SER A 50 4.72 -21.40 -3.68
N GLY A 51 4.65 -20.22 -4.30
CA GLY A 51 3.49 -19.79 -5.09
C GLY A 51 2.25 -19.45 -4.25
N ARG A 52 2.30 -19.54 -2.91
CA ARG A 52 1.18 -19.21 -2.02
C ARG A 52 0.83 -17.73 -2.13
N HIS A 53 -0.46 -17.40 -2.13
CA HIS A 53 -0.97 -16.03 -2.15
C HIS A 53 -1.79 -15.79 -0.89
N GLN A 54 -1.62 -14.62 -0.27
CA GLN A 54 -2.47 -14.16 0.82
C GLN A 54 -3.14 -12.84 0.43
N VAL A 55 -4.36 -12.65 0.89
CA VAL A 55 -5.19 -11.46 0.74
C VAL A 55 -5.60 -10.99 2.13
N LEU A 56 -5.41 -9.70 2.39
CA LEU A 56 -5.87 -9.03 3.59
C LEU A 56 -6.93 -8.02 3.18
N HIS A 57 -8.15 -8.22 3.68
CA HIS A 57 -9.25 -7.27 3.55
C HIS A 57 -9.18 -6.29 4.72
N LEU A 58 -9.19 -5.00 4.43
CA LEU A 58 -9.24 -3.96 5.46
C LEU A 58 -10.67 -3.49 5.66
N ASP A 59 -11.02 -3.14 6.90
CA ASP A 59 -12.29 -2.53 7.20
C ASP A 59 -12.49 -1.25 6.38
N SER A 60 -13.72 -0.99 5.96
CA SER A 60 -14.09 0.27 5.30
C SER A 60 -15.20 0.93 6.11
N THR A 61 -15.11 2.25 6.26
CA THR A 61 -16.21 3.03 6.85
C THR A 61 -17.40 3.21 5.88
N GLY A 62 -17.24 2.77 4.63
CA GLY A 62 -18.14 3.05 3.52
C GLY A 62 -17.78 4.32 2.75
N ASP A 63 -16.79 5.09 3.19
CA ASP A 63 -16.20 6.17 2.40
C ASP A 63 -15.39 5.59 1.23
N PRO A 64 -15.68 5.96 -0.04
CA PRO A 64 -14.89 5.54 -1.19
C PRO A 64 -13.42 5.95 -1.15
N LEU A 65 -13.05 6.92 -0.30
CA LEU A 65 -11.67 7.36 -0.10
C LEU A 65 -10.93 6.57 0.99
N ASP A 66 -11.62 5.74 1.78
CA ASP A 66 -11.00 4.86 2.77
C ASP A 66 -10.44 3.61 2.11
N VAL A 67 -9.37 3.81 1.34
CA VAL A 67 -8.68 2.78 0.58
C VAL A 67 -7.20 2.74 0.92
N ILE A 68 -6.66 1.52 1.06
CA ILE A 68 -5.22 1.29 1.19
C ILE A 68 -4.52 1.50 -0.15
N THR A 69 -3.47 2.32 -0.15
CA THR A 69 -2.69 2.63 -1.37
C THR A 69 -1.27 2.10 -1.31
N ALA A 70 -0.71 1.97 -0.11
CA ALA A 70 0.58 1.33 0.11
C ALA A 70 0.67 0.70 1.50
N ALA A 71 1.53 -0.30 1.65
CA ALA A 71 1.92 -0.83 2.95
C ALA A 71 3.42 -1.12 3.00
N ILE A 72 4.05 -0.81 4.13
CA ILE A 72 5.51 -0.94 4.31
C ILE A 72 5.80 -1.74 5.59
N PRO A 73 6.61 -2.82 5.53
CA PRO A 73 6.99 -3.57 6.73
C PRO A 73 7.72 -2.68 7.74
N VAL A 74 7.45 -2.88 9.03
CA VAL A 74 8.17 -2.22 10.11
C VAL A 74 9.45 -2.98 10.40
N GLU A 75 10.59 -2.28 10.37
CA GLU A 75 11.89 -2.88 10.67
C GLU A 75 11.93 -3.43 12.11
N GLY A 76 12.42 -4.66 12.28
CA GLY A 76 12.50 -5.33 13.59
C GLY A 76 11.18 -5.93 14.09
N GLU A 77 10.03 -5.51 13.55
CA GLU A 77 8.71 -5.96 13.98
C GLU A 77 8.09 -6.91 12.96
N ARG A 78 8.12 -8.20 13.26
CA ARG A 78 7.51 -9.21 12.38
C ARG A 78 6.00 -8.98 12.31
N ASN A 79 5.44 -9.16 11.11
CA ASN A 79 4.01 -9.07 10.84
C ASN A 79 3.39 -7.69 11.02
N ILE A 80 4.16 -6.65 11.38
CA ILE A 80 3.63 -5.29 11.49
C ILE A 80 4.00 -4.49 10.24
N TYR A 81 3.04 -3.75 9.71
CA TYR A 81 3.22 -2.88 8.57
C TYR A 81 2.63 -1.51 8.87
N VAL A 82 3.25 -0.48 8.34
CA VAL A 82 2.64 0.84 8.21
C VAL A 82 1.76 0.82 6.97
N GLY A 83 0.45 1.03 7.15
CA GLY A 83 -0.51 1.21 6.07
C GLY A 83 -0.71 2.68 5.77
N VAL A 84 -1.06 2.97 4.52
CA VAL A 84 -1.42 4.30 4.03
C VAL A 84 -2.82 4.20 3.44
N GLU A 85 -3.81 4.64 4.21
CA GLU A 85 -5.23 4.31 4.04
C GLU A 85 -6.06 5.60 4.08
N GLY A 86 -6.65 6.00 2.96
CA GLY A 86 -7.34 7.29 2.85
C GLY A 86 -6.45 8.44 3.32
N ASN A 87 -6.92 9.29 4.22
CA ASN A 87 -6.13 10.35 4.84
C ASN A 87 -5.41 9.92 6.13
N HIS A 88 -5.27 8.61 6.35
CA HIS A 88 -4.64 8.02 7.52
C HIS A 88 -3.31 7.35 7.20
N ILE A 89 -2.38 7.47 8.15
CA ILE A 89 -1.28 6.52 8.30
C ILE A 89 -1.68 5.58 9.43
N THR A 90 -1.58 4.28 9.19
CA THR A 90 -2.07 3.24 10.11
C THR A 90 -0.99 2.21 10.41
N LEU A 91 -1.22 1.39 11.43
CA LEU A 91 -0.46 0.17 11.71
C LEU A 91 -1.37 -1.04 11.59
N LEU A 92 -0.94 -2.02 10.82
CA LEU A 92 -1.67 -3.26 10.58
C LEU A 92 -0.83 -4.47 10.97
N HIS A 93 -1.48 -5.50 11.48
CA HIS A 93 -0.87 -6.80 11.75
C HIS A 93 -1.29 -7.79 10.67
N TRP A 94 -0.32 -8.41 9.99
CA TRP A 94 -0.57 -9.41 8.97
C TRP A 94 0.54 -10.46 8.88
N ALA A 95 0.29 -11.63 9.45
CA ALA A 95 1.26 -12.69 9.61
C ALA A 95 1.26 -13.68 8.44
N THR A 96 2.40 -14.34 8.27
CA THR A 96 2.55 -15.39 7.24
C THR A 96 1.79 -16.67 7.58
N TYR A 97 1.38 -16.86 8.83
CA TYR A 97 0.59 -18.01 9.28
C TYR A 97 -0.92 -17.72 9.32
N ASP A 98 -1.35 -16.50 9.02
CA ASP A 98 -2.77 -16.20 8.90
C ASP A 98 -3.38 -16.94 7.70
N PRO A 99 -4.72 -17.11 7.66
CA PRO A 99 -5.42 -17.66 6.49
C PRO A 99 -5.06 -16.93 5.19
N ASP A 100 -5.23 -17.59 4.06
CA ASP A 100 -4.93 -16.99 2.75
C ASP A 100 -5.89 -15.87 2.37
N ASP A 101 -7.07 -15.83 2.98
CA ASP A 101 -8.08 -14.81 2.78
C ASP A 101 -8.70 -14.51 4.16
N HIS A 102 -8.49 -13.29 4.65
CA HIS A 102 -9.05 -12.85 5.92
C HIS A 102 -9.13 -11.32 6.03
N ASN A 103 -9.94 -10.88 6.99
CA ASN A 103 -10.11 -9.46 7.34
C ASN A 103 -9.17 -9.08 8.49
N ALA A 104 -8.74 -7.82 8.51
CA ALA A 104 -8.04 -7.23 9.64
C ALA A 104 -8.46 -5.77 9.85
N THR A 105 -8.29 -5.31 11.08
CA THR A 105 -8.45 -3.91 11.44
C THR A 105 -7.08 -3.24 11.48
N SER A 106 -7.06 -1.95 11.16
CA SER A 106 -5.87 -1.10 11.26
C SER A 106 -5.99 -0.18 12.47
N ARG A 107 -4.84 0.25 13.01
CA ARG A 107 -4.78 1.27 14.07
C ARG A 107 -4.22 2.55 13.50
N VAL A 108 -5.03 3.61 13.48
CA VAL A 108 -4.57 4.95 13.06
C VAL A 108 -3.44 5.45 13.97
N ILE A 109 -2.38 5.95 13.34
CA ILE A 109 -1.27 6.64 14.01
C ILE A 109 -1.21 8.13 13.67
N HIS A 110 -1.71 8.52 12.50
CA HIS A 110 -1.83 9.90 12.08
C HIS A 110 -2.99 10.07 11.11
N THR A 111 -3.65 11.22 11.19
CA THR A 111 -4.68 11.66 10.25
C THR A 111 -4.29 13.05 9.77
N THR A 112 -4.29 13.26 8.47
CA THR A 112 -4.14 14.61 7.90
C THR A 112 -5.50 15.25 7.61
N GLU A 113 -5.54 16.57 7.60
CA GLU A 113 -6.69 17.36 7.14
C GLU A 113 -6.73 17.50 5.61
N ASP A 114 -5.65 17.10 4.92
CA ASP A 114 -5.59 17.01 3.45
C ASP A 114 -6.42 15.81 2.94
N TYR A 115 -6.47 15.68 1.61
CA TYR A 115 -7.05 14.53 0.92
C TYR A 115 -6.31 13.21 1.17
N ALA A 116 -6.81 12.14 0.54
CA ALA A 116 -6.24 10.82 0.65
C ALA A 116 -4.77 10.77 0.18
N PHE A 117 -3.97 9.98 0.90
CA PHE A 117 -2.63 9.60 0.51
C PHE A 117 -2.66 8.70 -0.73
N ASN A 118 -1.72 8.91 -1.64
CA ASN A 118 -1.61 8.15 -2.89
C ASN A 118 -0.45 7.15 -2.90
N ASP A 119 0.79 7.60 -2.72
CA ASP A 119 1.95 6.70 -2.69
C ASP A 119 2.83 7.00 -1.50
N ALA A 120 3.54 5.97 -1.04
CA ALA A 120 4.45 6.09 0.08
C ALA A 120 5.65 5.16 -0.04
N LYS A 121 6.80 5.65 0.45
CA LYS A 121 8.04 4.86 0.49
C LYS A 121 8.95 5.34 1.62
N CYS A 122 9.70 4.42 2.21
CA CYS A 122 10.77 4.80 3.12
C CYS A 122 11.99 5.32 2.34
N ASP A 123 12.62 6.36 2.86
CA ASP A 123 13.97 6.73 2.44
C ASP A 123 15.01 5.75 3.03
N PRO A 124 16.30 5.81 2.62
CA PRO A 124 17.33 4.91 3.13
C PRO A 124 17.61 5.00 4.64
N ARG A 125 17.03 5.98 5.35
CA ARG A 125 17.12 6.12 6.81
C ARG A 125 15.89 5.52 7.52
N GLY A 126 14.99 4.87 6.78
CA GLY A 126 13.78 4.25 7.32
C GLY A 126 12.67 5.25 7.65
N ARG A 127 12.74 6.49 7.16
CA ARG A 127 11.67 7.48 7.35
C ARG A 127 10.65 7.31 6.24
N LEU A 128 9.38 7.17 6.58
CA LEU A 128 8.29 7.13 5.60
C LEU A 128 8.13 8.51 4.96
N TRP A 129 7.96 8.54 3.65
CA TRP A 129 7.45 9.69 2.91
C TRP A 129 6.14 9.27 2.25
N ALA A 130 5.10 10.08 2.40
CA ALA A 130 3.77 9.81 1.84
C ALA A 130 3.15 11.11 1.31
N GLY A 131 2.63 11.07 0.08
CA GLY A 131 2.01 12.24 -0.57
C GLY A 131 0.49 12.11 -0.64
N THR A 132 -0.24 13.18 -0.35
CA THR A 132 -1.68 13.28 -0.61
C THR A 132 -1.94 13.82 -2.00
N VAL A 133 -3.09 13.47 -2.59
CA VAL A 133 -3.50 13.97 -3.90
C VAL A 133 -4.94 14.46 -3.84
N ALA A 134 -5.21 15.59 -4.49
CA ALA A 134 -6.56 16.08 -4.67
C ALA A 134 -7.38 15.09 -5.52
N PRO A 135 -8.68 14.93 -5.25
CA PRO A 135 -9.53 14.05 -6.03
C PRO A 135 -9.61 14.55 -7.48
N LEU A 136 -9.47 13.60 -8.39
CA LEU A 136 -9.75 13.79 -9.81
C LEU A 136 -11.25 13.60 -10.03
N ASP A 137 -11.89 14.50 -10.77
CA ASP A 137 -13.26 14.25 -11.24
C ASP A 137 -13.29 13.25 -12.42
N GLU A 138 -14.50 12.88 -12.84
CA GLU A 138 -14.73 11.99 -13.99
C GLU A 138 -14.11 12.49 -15.31
N ASN A 139 -13.76 13.78 -15.39
CA ASN A 139 -13.12 14.40 -16.55
C ASN A 139 -11.60 14.59 -16.35
N VAL A 140 -11.01 13.92 -15.35
CA VAL A 140 -9.58 13.94 -14.99
C VAL A 140 -9.10 15.37 -14.68
N GLN A 141 -9.99 16.22 -14.15
CA GLN A 141 -9.62 17.54 -13.67
C GLN A 141 -9.38 17.49 -12.17
N VAL A 142 -8.32 18.18 -11.74
CA VAL A 142 -8.07 18.44 -10.33
C VAL A 142 -9.19 19.35 -9.84
N THR A 143 -9.99 18.85 -8.91
CA THR A 143 -11.17 19.57 -8.40
C THR A 143 -10.79 20.68 -7.42
N GLU A 144 -9.66 20.54 -6.73
CA GLU A 144 -9.12 21.55 -5.82
C GLU A 144 -7.60 21.70 -5.98
N VAL A 145 -7.14 22.92 -6.29
CA VAL A 145 -5.72 23.20 -6.55
C VAL A 145 -5.00 23.52 -5.24
N ASN A 146 -3.79 22.99 -5.05
CA ASN A 146 -2.91 23.21 -3.88
C ASN A 146 -3.40 22.60 -2.55
N THR A 147 -4.20 21.54 -2.60
CA THR A 147 -4.72 20.80 -1.43
C THR A 147 -4.00 19.47 -1.21
N SER A 148 -2.82 19.33 -1.81
CA SER A 148 -1.95 18.15 -1.72
C SER A 148 -0.70 18.48 -0.93
N GLY A 149 -0.24 17.54 -0.12
CA GLY A 149 0.89 17.67 0.77
C GLY A 149 1.85 16.48 0.65
N LEU A 150 3.11 16.69 1.07
CA LEU A 150 4.09 15.63 1.21
C LEU A 150 4.52 15.56 2.66
N TYR A 151 4.27 14.40 3.27
CA TYR A 151 4.46 14.14 4.69
C TYR A 151 5.66 13.24 4.90
N ARG A 152 6.40 13.49 6.00
CA ARG A 152 7.45 12.59 6.47
C ARG A 152 7.07 12.05 7.84
N MET A 153 7.14 10.72 8.02
CA MET A 153 7.11 10.10 9.34
C MET A 153 8.50 9.64 9.77
N ASP A 154 8.96 10.12 10.92
CA ASP A 154 10.20 9.66 11.54
C ASP A 154 10.00 8.34 12.31
N SER A 155 11.09 7.67 12.69
CA SER A 155 11.05 6.37 13.39
C SER A 155 10.39 6.41 14.77
N ASN A 156 10.15 7.60 15.33
CA ASN A 156 9.38 7.80 16.55
C ASN A 156 7.87 7.98 16.29
N LEU A 157 7.41 7.68 15.07
CA LEU A 157 6.03 7.80 14.60
C LEU A 157 5.50 9.24 14.58
N LYS A 158 6.36 10.25 14.66
CA LYS A 158 5.96 11.64 14.44
C LYS A 158 5.91 11.94 12.96
N VAL A 159 4.82 12.55 12.54
CA VAL A 159 4.60 13.02 11.18
C VAL A 159 4.82 14.54 11.13
N SER A 160 5.50 15.01 10.09
CA SER A 160 5.79 16.43 9.81
C SER A 160 5.64 16.76 8.35
#